data_AF-A0A843J2W8-F1
#
_entry.id   AF-A0A843J2W8-F1
#
_cell.length_a   1.000
_cell.length_b   1.000
_cell.length_c   1.000
_cell.angle_alpha   90.00
_cell.angle_beta   90.00
_cell.angle_gamma   90.00
#
_symmetry.space_group_name_H-M   'P 1'
#
loop_
_entity.id
_entity.type
_entity.pdbx_description
1 polymer ?
#
loop_
_entity_poly.entity_id
_entity_poly.type
_entity_poly.pdbx_seq_one_letter_code
_entity_poly.pdbx_strand_id
1 'polypeptide(L)'
;MDVERTPTQKLKRMSEKGDAAVLCELGTRLLGGVLGAASDTDSALSLLERASSGGSDKAKAAIEGIQESENPAARAMSNLAGWYASKALDEDGEAARTLRDYAVYWYRRSISEGEVSALYDLARFYYMLGGDCYEPAALLFKYYWEVEGERSDEALGMLSRMLSNGWLKSGWNCYYDVVMLLKEYSDTDTSGYELDLDDSEPVDSLTVDSYFEYSPEYPGTVEESGRGPTRRRSLLETLLNMGIPATQRANGSCSVKIKDCPDLPERVKSLGYEVKESRSSYIV
;
A
#
# COMPACT_ATOMS: atom_id res chain seq x y z
N MET A 1 32.81 -1.87 -23.84
CA MET A 1 32.55 -2.10 -22.41
C MET A 1 31.60 -1.00 -21.96
N ASP A 2 30.31 -1.24 -22.10
CA ASP A 2 29.29 -0.33 -21.58
C ASP A 2 29.24 -0.54 -20.07
N VAL A 3 29.64 0.49 -19.33
CA VAL A 3 29.36 0.59 -17.90
C VAL A 3 27.84 0.61 -17.78
N GLU A 4 27.25 -0.40 -17.16
CA GLU A 4 25.83 -0.42 -16.84
C GLU A 4 25.48 0.88 -16.09
N ARG A 5 24.78 1.77 -16.79
CA ARG A 5 24.36 3.06 -16.24
C ARG A 5 23.14 2.79 -15.39
N THR A 6 23.18 3.22 -14.13
CA THR A 6 22.03 3.10 -13.23
C THR A 6 20.78 3.69 -13.89
N PRO A 7 19.57 3.14 -13.63
CA PRO A 7 18.31 3.65 -14.20
C PRO A 7 18.18 5.18 -14.08
N THR A 8 18.70 5.72 -12.98
CA THR A 8 18.79 7.14 -12.65
C THR A 8 19.60 7.98 -13.63
N GLN A 9 20.78 7.53 -14.06
CA GLN A 9 21.62 8.24 -15.02
C GLN A 9 20.98 8.23 -16.42
N LYS A 10 20.25 7.17 -16.75
CA LYS A 10 19.45 7.08 -17.98
C LYS A 10 18.28 8.08 -17.95
N LEU A 11 17.53 8.13 -16.84
CA LEU A 11 16.44 9.08 -16.63
C LEU A 11 16.88 10.55 -16.68
N LYS A 12 18.01 10.91 -16.05
CA LYS A 12 18.55 12.29 -16.11
C LYS A 12 18.86 12.73 -17.55
N ARG A 13 19.52 11.88 -18.36
CA ARG A 13 19.78 12.20 -19.78
C ARG A 13 18.52 12.25 -20.64
N MET A 14 17.52 11.40 -20.34
CA MET A 14 16.24 11.45 -21.05
C MET A 14 15.44 12.71 -20.70
N SER A 15 15.59 13.23 -19.47
CA SER A 15 14.94 14.48 -19.03
C SER A 15 15.44 15.72 -19.78
N GLU A 16 16.67 15.71 -20.29
CA GLU A 16 17.24 16.78 -21.13
C GLU A 16 16.49 16.92 -22.47
N LYS A 17 15.79 15.87 -22.90
CA LYS A 17 14.95 15.89 -24.10
C LYS A 17 13.53 16.44 -23.86
N GLY A 18 13.16 16.73 -22.61
CA GLY A 18 11.90 17.40 -22.25
C GLY A 18 10.63 16.54 -22.31
N ASP A 19 10.74 15.21 -22.36
CA ASP A 19 9.58 14.31 -22.32
C ASP A 19 8.87 14.40 -20.95
N ALA A 20 7.60 14.82 -20.96
CA ALA A 20 6.79 15.02 -19.76
C ALA A 20 6.68 13.76 -18.89
N ALA A 21 6.60 12.57 -19.50
CA ALA A 21 6.50 11.31 -18.76
C ALA A 21 7.82 11.00 -18.02
N VAL A 22 8.96 11.23 -18.69
CA VAL A 22 10.29 11.03 -18.10
C VAL A 22 10.54 12.03 -16.97
N LEU A 23 10.15 13.29 -17.15
CA LEU A 23 10.25 14.33 -16.12
C LEU A 23 9.39 13.97 -14.89
N CYS A 24 8.15 13.51 -15.12
CA CYS A 24 7.25 13.09 -14.05
C CYS A 24 7.84 11.91 -13.25
N GLU A 25 8.36 10.89 -13.94
CA GLU A 25 8.96 9.72 -13.29
C GLU A 25 10.22 10.08 -12.49
N LEU A 26 11.08 10.94 -13.05
CA LEU A 26 12.28 11.42 -12.34
C LEU A 26 11.92 12.24 -11.09
N GLY A 27 10.98 13.18 -11.22
CA GLY A 27 10.49 14.00 -10.11
C GLY A 27 9.87 13.15 -9.00
N THR A 28 9.03 12.17 -9.38
CA THR A 28 8.41 11.23 -8.46
C THR A 28 9.46 10.44 -7.67
N ARG A 29 10.51 9.91 -8.32
CA ARG A 29 11.57 9.15 -7.64
C ARG A 29 12.43 10.02 -6.72
N LEU A 30 12.72 11.26 -7.12
CA LEU A 30 13.45 12.23 -6.28
C LEU A 30 12.67 12.58 -5.03
N LEU A 31 11.37 12.86 -5.16
CA LEU A 31 10.47 13.14 -4.05
C LEU A 31 10.42 11.96 -3.05
N GLY A 32 10.54 10.73 -3.58
CA GLY A 32 10.54 9.51 -2.78
C GLY A 32 11.87 9.21 -2.09
N GLY A 33 12.93 10.00 -2.33
CA GLY A 33 14.26 9.75 -1.78
C GLY A 33 14.97 8.51 -2.36
N VAL A 34 14.45 7.92 -3.44
CA VAL A 34 14.88 6.62 -3.98
C VAL A 34 16.25 6.69 -4.66
N LEU A 35 16.76 7.89 -4.93
CA LEU A 35 17.96 8.11 -5.74
C LEU A 35 19.27 8.17 -4.94
N GLY A 36 19.27 7.75 -3.67
CA GLY A 36 20.48 7.68 -2.82
C GLY A 36 21.08 9.05 -2.44
N ALA A 37 20.46 10.14 -2.86
CA ALA A 37 20.67 11.47 -2.33
C ALA A 37 19.57 11.77 -1.32
N ALA A 38 19.85 12.56 -0.29
CA ALA A 38 18.80 13.18 0.52
C ALA A 38 17.73 13.76 -0.41
N SER A 39 16.44 13.67 -0.02
CA SER A 39 15.34 14.11 -0.87
C SER A 39 15.53 15.58 -1.25
N ASP A 40 15.96 15.81 -2.49
CA ASP A 40 15.99 17.16 -3.07
C ASP A 40 14.58 17.46 -3.57
N THR A 41 13.73 17.85 -2.62
CA THR A 41 12.31 18.13 -2.83
C THR A 41 12.11 19.28 -3.79
N ASP A 42 12.98 20.29 -3.77
CA ASP A 42 12.91 21.44 -4.67
C ASP A 42 13.15 21.03 -6.12
N SER A 43 14.19 20.22 -6.37
CA SER A 43 14.43 19.65 -7.70
C SER A 43 13.29 18.73 -8.12
N ALA A 44 12.73 17.95 -7.20
CA ALA A 44 11.61 17.06 -7.49
C ALA A 44 10.37 17.85 -7.94
N LEU A 45 10.00 18.90 -7.20
CA LEU A 45 8.86 19.76 -7.51
C LEU A 45 9.07 20.49 -8.83
N SER A 46 10.26 21.04 -9.08
CA SER A 46 10.57 21.69 -10.37
C SER A 46 10.42 20.75 -11.57
N LEU A 47 10.80 19.48 -11.42
CA LEU A 47 10.61 18.48 -12.47
C LEU A 47 9.12 18.15 -12.69
N LEU A 48 8.33 18.08 -11.61
CA LEU A 48 6.89 17.86 -11.69
C LEU A 48 6.16 19.05 -12.33
N GLU A 49 6.55 20.29 -12.03
CA GLU A 49 6.01 21.50 -12.68
C GLU A 49 6.26 21.49 -14.19
N ARG A 50 7.48 21.15 -14.59
CA ARG A 50 7.85 21.02 -16.02
C ARG A 50 7.08 19.88 -16.68
N ALA A 51 6.91 18.75 -16.01
CA ALA A 51 6.11 17.63 -16.50
C ALA A 51 4.63 17.98 -16.65
N SER A 52 4.06 18.72 -15.69
CA SER A 52 2.70 19.24 -15.74
C SER A 52 2.51 20.20 -16.93
N SER A 53 3.47 21.12 -17.13
CA SER A 53 3.48 22.03 -18.27
C SER A 53 3.59 21.29 -19.62
N GLY A 54 4.23 20.13 -19.61
CA GLY A 54 4.31 19.20 -20.74
C GLY A 54 3.09 18.28 -20.91
N GLY A 55 2.04 18.43 -20.09
CA GLY A 55 0.77 17.70 -20.22
C GLY A 55 0.67 16.40 -19.40
N SER A 56 1.52 16.19 -18.40
CA SER A 56 1.40 15.01 -17.52
C SER A 56 0.29 15.20 -16.47
N ASP A 57 -0.80 14.43 -16.57
CA ASP A 57 -1.90 14.46 -15.60
C ASP A 57 -1.45 14.08 -14.18
N LYS A 58 -0.54 13.09 -14.07
CA LYS A 58 0.04 12.68 -12.79
C LYS A 58 0.82 13.82 -12.14
N ALA A 59 1.65 14.50 -12.92
CA ALA A 59 2.43 15.62 -12.40
C ALA A 59 1.53 16.82 -12.05
N LYS A 60 0.50 17.07 -12.86
CA LYS A 60 -0.50 18.11 -12.59
C LYS A 60 -1.22 17.86 -11.26
N ALA A 61 -1.69 16.63 -11.03
CA ALA A 61 -2.29 16.25 -9.76
C ALA A 61 -1.31 16.44 -8.60
N ALA A 62 -0.05 16.01 -8.76
CA ALA A 62 0.97 16.12 -7.73
C ALA A 62 1.18 17.58 -7.25
N ILE A 63 1.25 18.54 -8.17
CA ILE A 63 1.53 19.95 -7.85
C ILE A 63 0.28 20.78 -7.50
N GLU A 64 -0.90 20.16 -7.47
CA GLU A 64 -2.15 20.88 -7.20
C GLU A 64 -2.16 21.44 -5.77
N GLY A 65 -2.36 22.76 -5.63
CA GLY A 65 -2.47 23.43 -4.34
C GLY A 65 -1.18 23.47 -3.49
N ILE A 66 -0.03 22.99 -3.99
CA ILE A 66 1.19 22.88 -3.17
C ILE A 66 1.75 24.24 -2.72
N GLN A 67 1.46 25.33 -3.45
CA GLN A 67 1.94 26.68 -3.12
C GLN A 67 1.30 27.25 -1.85
N GLU A 68 0.13 26.73 -1.49
CA GLU A 68 -0.63 27.16 -0.30
C GLU A 68 -0.28 26.30 0.92
N SER A 69 0.49 25.22 0.74
CA SER A 69 0.89 24.31 1.81
C SER A 69 2.15 24.79 2.54
N GLU A 70 2.16 24.65 3.86
CA GLU A 70 3.35 24.86 4.70
C GLU A 70 4.47 23.85 4.40
N ASN A 71 4.10 22.66 3.89
CA ASN A 71 5.03 21.64 3.43
C ASN A 71 4.64 21.17 2.01
N PRO A 72 5.06 21.90 0.95
CA PRO A 72 4.73 21.60 -0.44
C PRO A 72 5.15 20.19 -0.86
N ALA A 73 6.27 19.69 -0.31
CA ALA A 73 6.77 18.35 -0.63
C ALA A 73 5.85 17.27 -0.05
N ALA A 74 5.49 17.36 1.23
CA ALA A 74 4.58 16.41 1.87
C ALA A 74 3.19 16.47 1.22
N ARG A 75 2.69 17.67 0.87
CA ARG A 75 1.45 17.85 0.12
C ARG A 75 1.51 17.19 -1.26
N ALA A 76 2.61 17.36 -1.99
CA ALA A 76 2.80 16.72 -3.29
C ALA A 76 2.82 15.19 -3.18
N MET A 77 3.40 14.64 -2.10
CA MET A 77 3.35 13.20 -1.82
C MET A 77 1.91 12.72 -1.58
N SER A 78 1.11 13.46 -0.80
CA SER A 78 -0.31 13.13 -0.58
C SER A 78 -1.09 13.16 -1.89
N ASN A 79 -0.88 14.19 -2.71
CA ASN A 79 -1.56 14.33 -3.99
C ASN A 79 -1.19 13.20 -4.98
N LEU A 80 0.09 12.80 -5.02
CA LEU A 80 0.53 11.62 -5.79
C LEU A 80 -0.18 10.36 -5.29
N ALA A 81 -0.27 10.18 -3.98
CA ALA A 81 -0.98 9.06 -3.37
C ALA A 81 -2.45 9.03 -3.80
N GLY A 82 -3.13 10.19 -3.79
CA GLY A 82 -4.50 10.35 -4.28
C GLY A 82 -4.66 9.98 -5.76
N TRP A 83 -3.71 10.38 -6.61
CA TRP A 83 -3.70 10.00 -8.02
C TRP A 83 -3.60 8.49 -8.20
N TYR A 84 -2.66 7.84 -7.51
CA TYR A 84 -2.50 6.38 -7.53
C TYR A 84 -3.71 5.66 -6.97
N ALA A 85 -4.28 6.16 -5.87
CA ALA A 85 -5.48 5.61 -5.24
C ALA A 85 -6.67 5.64 -6.19
N SER A 86 -6.90 6.76 -6.89
CA SER A 86 -7.97 6.86 -7.88
C SER A 86 -7.76 5.84 -9.00
N LYS A 87 -6.54 5.73 -9.55
CA LYS A 87 -6.26 4.74 -10.60
C LYS A 87 -6.42 3.30 -10.10
N ALA A 88 -6.04 3.02 -8.86
CA ALA A 88 -6.20 1.70 -8.26
C ALA A 88 -7.66 1.24 -8.11
N LEU A 89 -8.62 2.19 -8.03
CA LEU A 89 -10.05 1.90 -7.94
C LEU A 89 -10.69 1.67 -9.31
N ASP A 90 -10.07 2.20 -10.38
CA ASP A 90 -10.53 2.03 -11.77
C ASP A 90 -9.94 0.79 -12.45
N GLU A 91 -8.93 0.18 -11.83
CA GLU A 91 -8.16 -0.94 -12.38
C GLU A 91 -8.46 -2.26 -11.65
N ASP A 92 -8.15 -3.38 -12.32
CA ASP A 92 -8.30 -4.73 -11.77
C ASP A 92 -6.97 -5.51 -11.73
N GLY A 93 -6.94 -6.59 -10.95
CA GLY A 93 -5.84 -7.55 -10.95
C GLY A 93 -4.50 -6.98 -10.44
N GLU A 94 -3.40 -7.38 -11.08
CA GLU A 94 -2.05 -7.02 -10.63
C GLU A 94 -1.71 -5.53 -10.82
N ALA A 95 -2.31 -4.89 -11.84
CA ALA A 95 -2.18 -3.45 -12.05
C ALA A 95 -2.79 -2.67 -10.88
N ALA A 96 -4.01 -3.03 -10.47
CA ALA A 96 -4.66 -2.46 -9.30
C ALA A 96 -3.82 -2.66 -8.03
N ARG A 97 -3.28 -3.86 -7.80
CA ARG A 97 -2.40 -4.14 -6.65
C ARG A 97 -1.16 -3.26 -6.63
N THR A 98 -0.48 -3.13 -7.77
CA THR A 98 0.70 -2.27 -7.91
C THR A 98 0.36 -0.81 -7.62
N LEU A 99 -0.76 -0.30 -8.12
CA LEU A 99 -1.22 1.06 -7.88
C LEU A 99 -1.61 1.28 -6.41
N ARG A 100 -2.22 0.29 -5.74
CA ARG A 100 -2.49 0.32 -4.29
C ARG A 100 -1.21 0.45 -3.48
N ASP A 101 -0.18 -0.32 -3.84
CA ASP A 101 1.11 -0.26 -3.15
C ASP A 101 1.76 1.12 -3.30
N TYR A 102 1.68 1.74 -4.48
CA TYR A 102 2.11 3.13 -4.68
C TYR A 102 1.30 4.12 -3.85
N ALA A 103 -0.02 4.00 -3.82
CA ALA A 103 -0.87 4.89 -3.02
C ALA A 103 -0.52 4.80 -1.53
N VAL A 104 -0.44 3.59 -0.97
CA VAL A 104 -0.10 3.37 0.45
C VAL A 104 1.31 3.89 0.76
N TYR A 105 2.29 3.62 -0.11
CA TYR A 105 3.65 4.15 0.04
C TYR A 105 3.65 5.68 0.17
N TRP A 106 2.99 6.37 -0.76
CA TRP A 106 3.01 7.82 -0.82
C TRP A 106 2.25 8.49 0.32
N TYR A 107 1.08 7.96 0.70
CA TYR A 107 0.37 8.47 1.86
C TYR A 107 1.21 8.32 3.13
N ARG A 108 1.78 7.14 3.38
CA ARG A 108 2.62 6.92 4.57
C ARG A 108 3.83 7.84 4.62
N ARG A 109 4.48 8.07 3.48
CA ARG A 109 5.61 8.98 3.38
C ARG A 109 5.18 10.43 3.65
N SER A 110 4.06 10.85 3.07
CA SER A 110 3.45 12.16 3.32
C SER A 110 3.16 12.39 4.81
N ILE A 111 2.59 11.39 5.49
CA ILE A 111 2.32 11.42 6.94
C ILE A 111 3.63 11.54 7.74
N SER A 112 4.68 10.78 7.37
CA SER A 112 5.98 10.87 8.05
C SER A 112 6.67 12.23 7.90
N GLU A 113 6.33 12.98 6.85
CA GLU A 113 6.80 14.35 6.60
C GLU A 113 5.85 15.41 7.21
N GLY A 114 4.82 14.98 7.96
CA GLY A 114 3.94 15.85 8.74
C GLY A 114 2.63 16.26 8.07
N GLU A 115 2.27 15.69 6.92
CA GLU A 115 0.98 15.98 6.27
C GLU A 115 -0.15 15.18 6.91
N VAL A 116 -0.86 15.80 7.86
CA VAL A 116 -1.93 15.14 8.63
C VAL A 116 -3.12 14.77 7.75
N SER A 117 -3.45 15.56 6.71
CA SER A 117 -4.59 15.24 5.83
C SER A 117 -4.41 13.91 5.09
N ALA A 118 -3.18 13.47 4.87
CA ALA A 118 -2.87 12.19 4.25
C ALA A 118 -3.34 10.99 5.09
N LEU A 119 -3.49 11.14 6.42
CA LEU A 119 -4.10 10.11 7.28
C LEU A 119 -5.56 9.84 6.88
N TYR A 120 -6.35 10.91 6.78
CA TYR A 120 -7.76 10.82 6.41
C TYR A 120 -7.94 10.24 5.00
N ASP A 121 -7.14 10.70 4.05
CA ASP A 121 -7.21 10.23 2.67
C ASP A 121 -6.82 8.74 2.54
N LEU A 122 -5.81 8.30 3.29
CA LEU A 122 -5.43 6.88 3.35
C LEU A 122 -6.51 6.03 4.02
N ALA A 123 -7.10 6.51 5.11
CA ALA A 123 -8.21 5.84 5.78
C ALA A 123 -9.41 5.67 4.83
N ARG A 124 -9.76 6.75 4.11
CA ARG A 124 -10.81 6.74 3.10
C ARG A 124 -10.49 5.80 1.94
N PHE A 125 -9.24 5.73 1.51
CA PHE A 125 -8.82 4.78 0.48
C PHE A 125 -9.04 3.33 0.91
N TYR A 126 -8.61 2.96 2.12
CA TYR A 126 -8.87 1.63 2.67
C TYR A 126 -10.36 1.33 2.84
N TYR A 127 -11.13 2.31 3.30
CA TYR A 127 -12.58 2.20 3.39
C TYR A 127 -13.22 1.88 2.04
N MET A 128 -12.77 2.53 0.95
CA MET A 128 -13.28 2.26 -0.42
C MET A 128 -12.89 0.88 -0.94
N LEU A 129 -11.73 0.34 -0.55
CA LEU A 129 -11.29 -1.02 -0.92
C LEU A 129 -12.12 -2.10 -0.22
N GLY A 130 -12.56 -1.83 1.00
CA GLY A 130 -13.41 -2.71 1.80
C GLY A 130 -12.78 -4.03 2.22
N GLY A 131 -13.60 -4.93 2.76
CA GLY A 131 -13.16 -6.24 3.25
C GLY A 131 -12.13 -6.12 4.38
N ASP A 132 -10.98 -6.77 4.21
CA ASP A 132 -9.89 -6.73 5.20
C ASP A 132 -9.22 -5.33 5.32
N CYS A 133 -9.59 -4.37 4.45
CA CYS A 133 -9.12 -2.99 4.55
C CYS A 133 -9.91 -2.16 5.58
N TYR A 134 -11.01 -2.66 6.13
CA TYR A 134 -11.79 -1.90 7.12
C TYR A 134 -11.06 -1.74 8.46
N GLU A 135 -10.23 -2.69 8.88
CA GLU A 135 -9.44 -2.57 10.11
C GLU A 135 -8.43 -1.40 10.04
N PRO A 136 -7.54 -1.32 9.04
CA PRO A 136 -6.65 -0.16 8.92
C PRO A 136 -7.40 1.14 8.65
N ALA A 137 -8.56 1.11 7.96
CA ALA A 137 -9.38 2.31 7.79
C ALA A 137 -9.88 2.86 9.15
N ALA A 138 -10.44 2.00 10.00
CA ALA A 138 -10.95 2.38 11.31
C ALA A 138 -9.84 2.90 12.22
N LEU A 139 -8.70 2.19 12.24
CA LEU A 139 -7.52 2.59 12.99
C LEU A 139 -7.05 4.00 12.58
N LEU A 140 -6.96 4.28 11.27
CA LEU A 140 -6.47 5.56 10.78
C LEU A 140 -7.48 6.70 10.94
N PHE A 141 -8.79 6.45 10.80
CA PHE A 141 -9.80 7.47 11.12
C PHE A 141 -9.79 7.84 12.60
N LYS A 142 -9.65 6.84 13.48
CA LYS A 142 -9.51 7.05 14.91
C LYS A 142 -8.26 7.90 15.21
N TYR A 143 -7.11 7.50 14.65
CA TYR A 143 -5.86 8.24 14.86
C TYR A 143 -5.91 9.67 14.29
N TYR A 144 -6.52 9.86 13.11
CA TYR A 144 -6.74 11.19 12.54
C TYR A 144 -7.58 12.06 13.48
N TRP A 145 -8.64 11.50 14.09
CA TRP A 145 -9.40 12.21 15.11
C TRP A 145 -8.54 12.57 16.31
N GLU A 146 -7.71 11.65 16.82
CA GLU A 146 -6.84 11.93 17.99
C GLU A 146 -5.84 13.07 17.73
N VAL A 147 -5.45 13.30 16.47
CA VAL A 147 -4.55 14.38 16.07
C VAL A 147 -5.28 15.71 15.84
N GLU A 148 -6.40 15.71 15.12
CA GLU A 148 -7.14 16.94 14.73
C GLU A 148 -8.24 17.35 15.73
N GLY A 149 -8.66 16.42 16.59
CA GLY A 149 -9.72 16.59 17.60
C GLY A 149 -11.10 16.87 17.00
N GLU A 150 -11.90 17.66 17.71
CA GLU A 150 -13.27 18.05 17.36
C GLU A 150 -13.41 18.77 15.99
N ARG A 151 -12.30 19.12 15.33
CA ARG A 151 -12.32 19.70 13.97
C ARG A 151 -12.50 18.63 12.89
N SER A 152 -12.56 17.36 13.27
CA SER A 152 -12.59 16.19 12.38
C SER A 152 -13.87 15.35 12.47
N ASP A 153 -15.04 15.99 12.63
CA ASP A 153 -16.36 15.32 12.69
C ASP A 153 -16.60 14.34 11.53
N GLU A 154 -15.99 14.58 10.39
CA GLU A 154 -16.03 13.70 9.22
C GLU A 154 -15.47 12.30 9.53
N ALA A 155 -14.39 12.21 10.32
CA ALA A 155 -13.81 10.95 10.74
C ALA A 155 -14.72 10.20 11.70
N LEU A 156 -15.37 10.90 12.64
CA LEU A 156 -16.41 10.29 13.49
C LEU A 156 -17.56 9.77 12.63
N GLY A 157 -18.04 10.55 11.67
CA GLY A 157 -19.09 10.12 10.75
C GLY A 157 -18.73 8.85 9.95
N MET A 158 -17.47 8.71 9.53
CA MET A 158 -16.98 7.48 8.89
C MET A 158 -16.97 6.30 9.86
N LEU A 159 -16.46 6.49 11.09
CA LEU A 159 -16.44 5.47 12.13
C LEU A 159 -17.87 5.03 12.52
N SER A 160 -18.79 5.97 12.71
CA SER A 160 -20.22 5.73 12.95
C SER A 160 -20.82 4.88 11.85
N ARG A 161 -20.52 5.20 10.59
CA ARG A 161 -20.99 4.44 9.43
C ARG A 161 -20.44 3.03 9.44
N MET A 162 -19.14 2.85 9.71
CA MET A 162 -18.52 1.53 9.79
C MET A 162 -19.12 0.67 10.90
N LEU A 163 -19.36 1.26 12.08
CA LEU A 163 -20.01 0.59 13.21
C LEU A 163 -21.45 0.19 12.89
N SER A 164 -22.24 1.12 12.35
CA SER A 164 -23.66 0.93 12.02
C SER A 164 -23.89 -0.12 10.94
N ASN A 165 -22.94 -0.27 10.01
CA ASN A 165 -22.98 -1.29 8.96
C ASN A 165 -22.38 -2.64 9.41
N GLY A 166 -21.88 -2.75 10.64
CA GLY A 166 -21.27 -3.98 11.16
C GLY A 166 -19.94 -4.33 10.49
N TRP A 167 -19.23 -3.33 9.95
CA TRP A 167 -17.92 -3.54 9.32
C TRP A 167 -16.78 -3.55 10.34
N LEU A 168 -17.01 -3.01 11.54
CA LEU A 168 -16.08 -3.10 12.67
C LEU A 168 -16.27 -4.44 13.38
N LYS A 169 -15.19 -5.20 13.54
CA LYS A 169 -15.19 -6.48 14.26
C LYS A 169 -14.72 -6.27 15.70
N SER A 170 -15.43 -6.85 16.67
CA SER A 170 -15.11 -6.73 18.10
C SER A 170 -13.72 -7.24 18.49
N GLY A 171 -13.12 -8.13 17.70
CA GLY A 171 -11.76 -8.63 17.91
C GLY A 171 -10.63 -7.70 17.44
N TRP A 172 -10.93 -6.55 16.84
CA TRP A 172 -9.90 -5.59 16.43
C TRP A 172 -9.47 -4.68 17.58
N ASN A 173 -8.17 -4.43 17.73
CA ASN A 173 -7.61 -3.51 18.73
C ASN A 173 -8.32 -2.15 18.79
N CYS A 174 -8.65 -1.58 17.63
CA CYS A 174 -9.29 -0.27 17.56
C CYS A 174 -10.80 -0.31 17.88
N TYR A 175 -11.43 -1.48 18.00
CA TYR A 175 -12.89 -1.59 18.12
C TYR A 175 -13.41 -0.89 19.37
N TYR A 176 -12.87 -1.24 20.54
CA TYR A 176 -13.29 -0.69 21.82
C TYR A 176 -13.10 0.83 21.85
N ASP A 177 -11.91 1.27 21.44
CA ASP A 177 -11.58 2.69 21.38
C ASP A 177 -12.53 3.46 20.46
N VAL A 178 -12.88 2.89 19.30
CA VAL A 178 -13.84 3.51 18.38
C VAL A 178 -15.24 3.59 19.00
N VAL A 179 -15.73 2.53 19.65
CA VAL A 179 -17.04 2.56 20.31
C VAL A 179 -17.07 3.60 21.44
N MET A 180 -16.01 3.69 22.24
CA MET A 180 -15.89 4.69 23.31
C MET A 180 -15.82 6.11 22.75
N LEU A 181 -15.00 6.33 21.72
CA LEU A 181 -14.90 7.62 21.02
C LEU A 181 -16.27 8.06 20.48
N LEU A 182 -16.99 7.16 19.82
CA LEU A 182 -18.32 7.46 19.27
C LEU A 182 -19.36 7.73 20.36
N LYS A 183 -19.29 7.02 21.49
CA LYS A 183 -20.19 7.24 22.63
C LYS A 183 -19.99 8.61 23.28
N GLU A 184 -18.76 9.09 23.33
CA GLU A 184 -18.41 10.35 23.99
C GLU A 184 -18.58 11.56 23.06
N TYR A 185 -18.23 11.42 21.78
CA TYR A 185 -18.10 12.56 20.85
C TYR A 185 -19.07 12.51 19.66
N SER A 186 -19.99 11.53 19.57
CA SER A 186 -20.96 11.46 18.47
C SER A 186 -22.38 11.13 18.95
N ASP A 187 -23.37 11.42 18.10
CA ASP A 187 -24.78 11.04 18.32
C ASP A 187 -25.09 9.57 17.96
N THR A 188 -24.05 8.74 17.76
CA THR A 188 -24.23 7.34 17.36
C THR A 188 -24.77 6.53 18.53
N ASP A 189 -25.88 5.81 18.31
CA ASP A 189 -26.39 4.87 19.31
C ASP A 189 -25.43 3.67 19.43
N THR A 190 -24.65 3.67 20.51
CA THR A 190 -23.68 2.61 20.83
C THR A 190 -24.24 1.59 21.82
N SER A 191 -25.49 1.73 22.27
CA SER A 191 -26.07 0.94 23.38
C SER A 191 -26.19 -0.57 23.09
N GLY A 192 -26.27 -0.94 21.81
CA GLY A 192 -26.35 -2.34 21.34
C GLY A 192 -25.00 -3.00 21.07
N TYR A 193 -23.88 -2.31 21.28
CA TYR A 193 -22.55 -2.86 21.07
C TYR A 193 -21.95 -3.22 22.43
N GLU A 194 -22.11 -4.50 22.81
CA GLU A 194 -21.61 -5.03 24.08
C GLU A 194 -20.09 -4.91 24.14
N LEU A 195 -19.60 -4.24 25.19
CA LEU A 195 -18.19 -4.18 25.53
C LEU A 195 -17.88 -5.41 26.39
N ASP A 196 -17.79 -6.56 25.75
CA ASP A 196 -17.30 -7.77 26.41
C ASP A 196 -15.81 -7.59 26.70
N LEU A 197 -15.52 -7.04 27.88
CA LEU A 197 -14.18 -6.89 28.45
C LEU A 197 -13.57 -8.24 28.88
N ASP A 198 -13.95 -9.36 28.23
CA ASP A 198 -13.36 -10.64 28.58
C ASP A 198 -11.87 -10.60 28.17
N ASP A 199 -11.00 -10.95 29.13
CA ASP A 199 -9.53 -10.78 29.17
C ASP A 199 -8.76 -11.52 28.07
N SER A 200 -9.39 -11.89 26.96
CA SER A 200 -8.69 -12.40 25.79
C SER A 200 -7.84 -11.29 25.18
N GLU A 201 -6.52 -11.38 25.39
CA GLU A 201 -5.54 -10.52 24.74
C GLU A 201 -5.85 -10.39 23.24
N PRO A 202 -5.78 -9.17 22.68
CA PRO A 202 -6.04 -8.95 21.27
C PRO A 202 -5.13 -9.85 20.42
N VAL A 203 -5.75 -10.80 19.74
CA VAL A 203 -5.04 -11.79 18.91
C VAL A 203 -4.69 -11.11 17.59
N ASP A 204 -3.41 -10.75 17.40
CA ASP A 204 -2.83 -10.28 16.14
C ASP A 204 -3.57 -9.10 15.45
N SER A 205 -3.92 -8.03 16.18
CA SER A 205 -4.56 -6.85 15.59
C SER A 205 -3.67 -5.62 15.44
N LEU A 206 -3.96 -4.80 14.44
CA LEU A 206 -3.12 -3.68 14.00
C LEU A 206 -3.17 -2.50 14.99
N THR A 207 -2.01 -1.95 15.35
CA THR A 207 -1.86 -0.70 16.12
C THR A 207 -1.29 0.42 15.25
N VAL A 208 -1.43 1.69 15.67
CA VAL A 208 -0.83 2.83 14.94
C VAL A 208 0.69 2.65 14.82
N ASP A 209 1.35 2.29 15.93
CA ASP A 209 2.80 2.07 15.96
C ASP A 209 3.22 0.95 15.01
N SER A 210 2.60 -0.23 15.11
CA SER A 210 2.91 -1.37 14.22
C SER A 210 2.56 -1.09 12.76
N TYR A 211 1.53 -0.27 12.51
CA TYR A 211 1.20 0.19 11.16
C TYR A 211 2.35 1.02 10.60
N PHE A 212 2.86 2.00 11.35
CA PHE A 212 3.90 2.93 10.89
C PHE A 212 5.34 2.41 10.97
N GLU A 213 5.64 1.41 11.81
CA GLU A 213 6.97 0.77 11.94
C GLU A 213 7.49 0.20 10.61
N TYR A 214 6.60 -0.34 9.76
CA TYR A 214 6.98 -0.87 8.46
C TYR A 214 7.23 0.25 7.44
N SER A 215 8.46 0.69 7.19
CA SER A 215 8.71 1.61 6.06
C SER A 215 8.57 0.85 4.73
N PRO A 216 7.52 1.07 3.91
CA PRO A 216 7.41 0.39 2.64
C PRO A 216 8.57 0.82 1.73
N GLU A 217 9.25 -0.15 1.11
CA GLU A 217 10.16 0.15 0.01
C GLU A 217 9.38 0.79 -1.13
N TYR A 218 10.04 1.65 -1.92
CA TYR A 218 9.40 2.27 -3.07
C TYR A 218 8.95 1.17 -4.05
N PRO A 219 7.66 1.09 -4.42
CA PRO A 219 7.18 0.00 -5.27
C PRO A 219 7.95 -0.05 -6.60
N GLY A 220 8.42 -1.24 -6.98
CA GLY A 220 9.16 -1.44 -8.23
C GLY A 220 10.67 -1.14 -8.18
N THR A 221 11.28 -0.89 -7.02
CA THR A 221 12.77 -0.82 -6.86
C THR A 221 13.46 -2.16 -6.70
N VAL A 222 12.72 -3.28 -6.74
CA VAL A 222 13.31 -4.61 -6.74
C VAL A 222 14.04 -4.81 -8.07
N GLU A 223 15.32 -4.44 -8.14
CA GLU A 223 16.24 -5.20 -8.99
C GLU A 223 16.08 -6.66 -8.59
N GLU A 224 15.96 -7.56 -9.57
CA GLU A 224 15.97 -9.02 -9.37
C GLU A 224 17.27 -9.45 -8.67
N SER A 225 17.39 -9.17 -7.39
CA SER A 225 18.41 -9.64 -6.48
C SER A 225 17.65 -10.12 -5.27
N GLY A 226 17.51 -11.45 -5.20
CA GLY A 226 16.60 -12.11 -4.29
C GLY A 226 16.83 -11.70 -2.83
N ARG A 227 15.70 -11.62 -2.11
CA ARG A 227 15.49 -11.43 -0.66
C ARG A 227 15.12 -10.00 -0.24
N GLY A 228 13.85 -9.66 -0.52
CA GLY A 228 13.02 -8.73 0.27
C GLY A 228 11.69 -9.42 0.60
N PRO A 229 10.92 -8.97 1.62
CA PRO A 229 9.87 -9.76 2.25
C PRO A 229 8.64 -9.81 1.34
N THR A 230 8.60 -10.83 0.49
CA THR A 230 7.37 -11.20 -0.19
C THR A 230 6.32 -11.51 0.88
N ARG A 231 5.22 -10.74 0.91
CA ARG A 231 3.91 -11.32 1.25
C ARG A 231 3.79 -12.55 0.36
N ARG A 232 4.10 -13.73 0.91
CA ARG A 232 4.31 -14.96 0.14
C ARG A 232 3.06 -15.22 -0.69
N ARG A 233 3.15 -15.03 -2.01
CA ARG A 233 2.19 -15.63 -2.95
C ARG A 233 2.09 -17.09 -2.57
N SER A 234 0.87 -17.60 -2.38
CA SER A 234 0.74 -18.99 -1.96
C SER A 234 1.39 -19.90 -3.01
N LEU A 235 2.05 -20.97 -2.57
CA LEU A 235 2.67 -21.94 -3.48
C LEU A 235 1.63 -22.47 -4.50
N LEU A 236 0.38 -22.62 -4.06
CA LEU A 236 -0.74 -23.03 -4.91
C LEU A 236 -1.00 -22.02 -6.04
N GLU A 237 -1.11 -20.74 -5.72
CA GLU A 237 -1.36 -19.67 -6.70
C GLU A 237 -0.21 -19.55 -7.70
N THR A 238 1.03 -19.74 -7.24
CA THR A 238 2.22 -19.76 -8.10
C THR A 238 2.13 -20.90 -9.13
N LEU A 239 1.80 -22.12 -8.68
CA LEU A 239 1.69 -23.28 -9.56
C LEU A 239 0.52 -23.15 -10.54
N LEU A 240 -0.65 -22.67 -10.09
CA LEU A 240 -1.82 -22.48 -10.95
C LEU A 240 -1.56 -21.44 -12.05
N ASN A 241 -0.89 -20.33 -11.74
CA ASN A 241 -0.51 -19.31 -12.73
C ASN A 241 0.50 -19.82 -13.76
N MET A 242 1.32 -20.81 -13.40
CA MET A 242 2.20 -21.52 -14.33
C MET A 242 1.46 -22.56 -15.19
N GLY A 243 0.13 -22.67 -15.05
CA GLY A 243 -0.69 -23.66 -15.73
C GLY A 243 -0.50 -25.08 -15.16
N ILE A 244 -0.01 -25.21 -13.93
CA ILE A 244 0.29 -26.49 -13.30
C ILE A 244 -0.85 -26.86 -12.35
N PRO A 245 -1.58 -27.95 -12.61
CA PRO A 245 -2.64 -28.38 -11.71
C PRO A 245 -2.04 -28.90 -10.40
N ALA A 246 -2.32 -28.21 -9.31
CA ALA A 246 -1.78 -28.52 -7.98
C ALA A 246 -2.90 -28.56 -6.92
N THR A 247 -2.68 -29.32 -5.86
CA THR A 247 -3.58 -29.38 -4.69
C THR A 247 -2.79 -29.03 -3.43
N GLN A 248 -3.26 -28.03 -2.68
CA GLN A 248 -2.64 -27.60 -1.44
C GLN A 248 -2.98 -28.57 -0.29
N ARG A 249 -1.97 -28.86 0.54
CA ARG A 249 -2.09 -29.66 1.76
C ARG A 249 -2.18 -28.76 2.98
N ALA A 250 -2.67 -29.31 4.10
CA ALA A 250 -2.83 -28.58 5.36
C ALA A 250 -1.53 -27.97 5.91
N ASN A 251 -0.37 -28.51 5.56
CA ASN A 251 0.95 -27.99 5.94
C ASN A 251 1.52 -26.94 4.96
N GLY A 252 0.71 -26.46 4.00
CA GLY A 252 1.10 -25.45 3.01
C GLY A 252 1.81 -25.99 1.76
N SER A 253 2.27 -27.25 1.76
CA SER A 253 2.88 -27.90 0.58
C SER A 253 1.86 -28.18 -0.53
N CYS A 254 2.32 -28.29 -1.77
CA CYS A 254 1.47 -28.58 -2.93
C CYS A 254 1.82 -29.94 -3.55
N SER A 255 0.77 -30.69 -3.88
CA SER A 255 0.90 -31.98 -4.58
C SER A 255 0.54 -31.80 -6.06
N VAL A 256 1.43 -32.25 -6.95
CA VAL A 256 1.24 -32.25 -8.41
C VAL A 256 1.42 -33.67 -8.91
N LYS A 257 0.55 -34.18 -9.78
CA LYS A 257 0.72 -35.54 -10.32
C LYS A 257 1.82 -35.51 -11.39
N ILE A 258 2.72 -36.50 -11.37
CA ILE A 258 3.85 -36.57 -12.31
C ILE A 258 3.34 -36.59 -13.77
N LYS A 259 2.24 -37.27 -14.03
CA LYS A 259 1.60 -37.33 -15.36
C LYS A 259 1.14 -35.98 -15.90
N ASP A 260 0.83 -35.02 -15.01
CA ASP A 260 0.27 -33.72 -15.37
C ASP A 260 1.39 -32.69 -15.60
N CYS A 261 2.57 -32.88 -14.99
CA CYS A 261 3.75 -32.03 -15.18
C CYS A 261 5.04 -32.82 -14.84
N PRO A 262 5.58 -33.64 -15.76
CA PRO A 262 6.76 -34.49 -15.48
C PRO A 262 8.07 -33.70 -15.33
N ASP A 263 8.11 -32.47 -15.82
CA ASP A 263 9.22 -31.52 -15.76
C ASP A 263 9.14 -30.55 -14.56
N LEU A 264 8.19 -30.78 -13.62
CA LEU A 264 7.99 -29.91 -12.47
C LEU A 264 9.27 -29.61 -11.68
N PRO A 265 10.17 -30.58 -11.38
CA PRO A 265 11.39 -30.30 -10.64
C PRO A 265 12.28 -29.25 -11.30
N GLU A 266 12.34 -29.20 -12.64
CA GLU A 266 13.12 -28.19 -13.35
C GLU A 266 12.44 -26.81 -13.31
N ARG A 267 11.11 -26.79 -13.45
CA ARG A 267 10.31 -25.55 -13.49
C ARG A 267 10.27 -24.81 -12.16
N VAL A 268 10.29 -25.52 -11.03
CA VAL A 268 10.23 -24.90 -9.69
C VAL A 268 11.61 -24.70 -9.05
N LYS A 269 12.66 -25.32 -9.62
CA LYS A 269 14.05 -25.13 -9.18
C LYS A 269 14.53 -23.69 -9.38
N SER A 270 14.14 -23.04 -10.48
CA SER A 270 14.41 -21.61 -10.71
C SER A 270 13.68 -20.69 -9.72
N LEU A 271 12.61 -21.17 -9.11
CA LEU A 271 11.81 -20.47 -8.10
C LEU A 271 12.28 -20.75 -6.66
N GLY A 272 13.29 -21.61 -6.47
CA GLY A 272 13.86 -21.92 -5.15
C GLY A 272 13.04 -22.89 -4.30
N TYR A 273 12.07 -23.62 -4.87
CA TYR A 273 11.31 -24.64 -4.16
C TYR A 273 11.98 -26.02 -4.23
N GLU A 274 11.96 -26.75 -3.11
CA GLU A 274 12.40 -28.15 -3.04
C GLU A 274 11.27 -29.07 -3.49
N VAL A 275 11.61 -30.12 -4.26
CA VAL A 275 10.64 -31.11 -4.72
C VAL A 275 10.99 -32.49 -4.20
N LYS A 276 10.04 -33.13 -3.53
CA LYS A 276 10.12 -34.55 -3.16
C LYS A 276 9.28 -35.37 -4.12
N GLU A 277 9.92 -36.27 -4.84
CA GLU A 277 9.25 -37.21 -5.72
C GLU A 277 8.70 -38.40 -4.93
N SER A 278 7.46 -38.78 -5.25
CA SER A 278 6.84 -40.04 -4.82
C SER A 278 6.49 -40.87 -6.06
N ARG A 279 5.95 -42.08 -5.88
CA ARG A 279 5.64 -42.99 -7.00
C ARG A 279 4.73 -42.40 -8.09
N SER A 280 3.90 -41.41 -7.79
CA SER A 280 2.94 -40.84 -8.75
C SER A 280 2.79 -39.32 -8.71
N SER A 281 3.47 -38.65 -7.77
CA SER A 281 3.29 -37.22 -7.52
C SER A 281 4.58 -36.57 -7.06
N TYR A 282 4.74 -35.31 -7.42
CA TYR A 282 5.69 -34.39 -6.81
C TYR A 282 5.04 -33.68 -5.63
N ILE A 283 5.82 -33.48 -4.56
CA ILE A 283 5.46 -32.66 -3.41
C ILE A 283 6.43 -31.48 -3.40
N VAL A 284 5.89 -30.29 -3.59
CA VAL A 284 6.59 -29.00 -3.56
C VAL A 284 6.29 -28.30 -2.24
#